data_AF-A0A5S3QGF6-F1
#
_entry.id   AF-A0A5S3QGF6-F1
#
_cell.length_a   1.000
_cell.length_b   1.000
_cell.length_c   1.000
_cell.angle_alpha   90.00
_cell.angle_beta   90.00
_cell.angle_gamma   90.00
#
_symmetry.space_group_name_H-M   'P 1'
#
loop_
_entity.id
_entity.type
_entity.pdbx_description
1 polymer ?
#
loop_
_entity_poly.entity_id
_entity_poly.type
_entity_poly.pdbx_seq_one_letter_code
_entity_poly.pdbx_strand_id
1 'polypeptide(L)'
;MPQTNPGARSLLEARQDPTDGEGTKYEGVITAFQPPVVFAFREVDDLLRIELQNTSDGCRMTFEHTFDDWSWASATAAGWHRCLDALGMMVNKLPPEWPDNGTELREFYREAFDSN
;
A
#
# COMPACT_ATOMS: atom_id res chain seq x y z
N MET A 1 15.16 -21.38 -31.70
CA MET A 1 14.86 -19.92 -31.71
C MET A 1 13.53 -19.74 -30.98
N PRO A 2 13.50 -19.33 -29.71
CA PRO A 2 12.24 -19.13 -29.00
C PRO A 2 11.69 -17.74 -29.34
N GLN A 3 10.45 -17.72 -29.84
CA GLN A 3 9.67 -16.49 -30.03
C GLN A 3 9.27 -15.96 -28.65
N THR A 4 9.65 -14.73 -28.34
CA THR A 4 9.21 -14.00 -27.15
C THR A 4 7.75 -13.61 -27.31
N ASN A 5 6.89 -14.06 -26.39
CA ASN A 5 5.47 -13.67 -26.32
C ASN A 5 5.35 -12.31 -25.62
N PRO A 6 4.87 -11.24 -26.27
CA PRO A 6 4.63 -9.94 -25.64
C PRO A 6 3.23 -9.94 -25.02
N GLY A 7 3.14 -10.01 -23.70
CA GLY A 7 1.87 -9.89 -22.98
C GLY A 7 1.66 -10.96 -21.92
N ALA A 8 2.58 -11.08 -20.97
CA ALA A 8 2.27 -11.76 -19.72
C ALA A 8 1.34 -10.85 -18.89
N ARG A 9 0.05 -10.82 -19.24
CA ARG A 9 -1.00 -10.40 -18.32
C ARG A 9 -1.11 -11.52 -17.27
N SER A 10 -0.37 -11.38 -16.18
CA SER A 10 -0.60 -12.20 -15.00
C SER A 10 -1.94 -11.79 -14.38
N LEU A 11 -3.01 -12.43 -14.81
CA LEU A 11 -4.27 -12.45 -14.08
C LEU A 11 -4.03 -13.30 -12.82
N LEU A 12 -3.69 -12.63 -11.72
CA LEU A 12 -3.82 -13.22 -10.40
C LEU A 12 -5.32 -13.32 -10.12
N GLU A 13 -5.90 -14.51 -10.28
CA GLU A 13 -7.24 -14.81 -9.77
C GLU A 13 -7.18 -14.78 -8.23
N ALA A 14 -7.46 -13.62 -7.64
CA ALA A 14 -7.75 -13.54 -6.22
C ALA A 14 -9.03 -14.36 -5.96
N ARG A 15 -8.89 -15.53 -5.34
CA ARG A 15 -10.01 -16.40 -4.96
C ARG A 15 -10.82 -15.90 -3.75
N GLN A 16 -10.62 -14.64 -3.38
CA GLN A 16 -11.40 -13.94 -2.37
C GLN A 16 -11.81 -12.60 -2.97
N ASP A 17 -13.12 -12.35 -2.96
CA ASP A 17 -13.72 -11.08 -3.36
C ASP A 17 -13.03 -9.98 -2.53
N PRO A 18 -12.27 -9.05 -3.15
CA PRO A 18 -11.56 -8.00 -2.43
C PRO A 18 -12.54 -6.91 -2.02
N THR A 19 -13.60 -7.29 -1.31
CA THR A 19 -14.56 -6.36 -0.75
C THR A 19 -14.07 -5.93 0.62
N ASP A 20 -13.95 -4.63 0.82
CA ASP A 20 -13.78 -3.92 2.10
C ASP A 20 -14.94 -4.12 3.11
N GLY A 21 -15.88 -5.03 2.83
CA GLY A 21 -17.12 -5.22 3.58
C GLY A 21 -18.28 -4.33 3.09
N GLU A 22 -18.05 -3.42 2.15
CA GLU A 22 -19.04 -2.50 1.56
C GLU A 22 -19.30 -2.76 0.06
N GLY A 23 -18.61 -3.73 -0.55
CA GLY A 23 -18.89 -4.17 -1.93
C GLY A 23 -18.19 -3.35 -3.02
N THR A 24 -17.20 -2.53 -2.65
CA THR A 24 -16.38 -1.80 -3.62
C THR A 24 -15.42 -2.76 -4.32
N LYS A 25 -15.48 -2.81 -5.66
CA LYS A 25 -14.51 -3.57 -6.47
C LYS A 25 -13.35 -2.65 -6.82
N TYR A 26 -12.17 -3.01 -6.37
CA TYR A 26 -10.92 -2.32 -6.70
C TYR A 26 -10.25 -3.00 -7.89
N GLU A 27 -10.04 -2.26 -8.97
CA GLU A 27 -9.31 -2.73 -10.15
C GLU A 27 -7.91 -2.13 -10.16
N GLY A 28 -6.88 -2.99 -10.13
CA GLY A 28 -5.48 -2.59 -10.15
C GLY A 28 -4.67 -3.37 -11.18
N VAL A 29 -3.68 -2.72 -11.78
CA VAL A 29 -2.69 -3.34 -12.66
C VAL A 29 -1.38 -3.52 -11.89
N ILE A 30 -0.94 -4.77 -11.73
CA ILE A 30 0.35 -5.06 -11.12
C ILE A 30 1.47 -4.56 -12.05
N THR A 31 2.30 -3.66 -11.54
CA THR A 31 3.40 -3.01 -12.27
C THR A 31 4.74 -3.66 -11.96
N ALA A 32 4.90 -4.24 -10.75
CA ALA A 32 6.04 -5.09 -10.43
C ALA A 32 5.63 -6.22 -9.46
N PHE A 33 6.14 -7.42 -9.71
CA PHE A 33 5.93 -8.58 -8.84
C PHE A 33 7.19 -9.41 -8.80
N GLN A 34 7.94 -9.29 -7.70
CA GLN A 34 9.17 -10.03 -7.45
C GLN A 34 9.14 -10.57 -6.02
N PRO A 35 8.46 -11.69 -5.76
CA PRO A 35 8.43 -12.28 -4.42
C PRO A 35 9.82 -12.72 -3.96
N PRO A 36 10.18 -12.54 -2.67
CA PRO A 36 9.42 -11.89 -1.60
C PRO A 36 9.70 -10.37 -1.45
N VAL A 37 10.41 -9.76 -2.39
CA VAL A 37 11.08 -8.47 -2.18
C VAL A 37 10.29 -7.25 -2.67
N VAL A 38 9.51 -7.37 -3.75
CA VAL A 38 8.81 -6.22 -4.34
C VAL A 38 7.41 -6.60 -4.78
N PHE A 39 6.45 -5.78 -4.40
CA PHE A 39 5.10 -5.77 -4.94
C PHE A 39 4.67 -4.34 -5.23
N ALA A 40 4.34 -4.04 -6.48
CA ALA A 40 3.83 -2.75 -6.88
C ALA A 40 2.63 -2.92 -7.81
N PHE A 41 1.63 -2.08 -7.62
CA PHE A 41 0.42 -2.07 -8.42
C PHE A 41 -0.05 -0.63 -8.59
N ARG A 42 -0.76 -0.39 -9.69
CA ARG A 42 -1.40 0.88 -9.98
C ARG A 42 -2.89 0.70 -9.94
N GLU A 43 -3.56 1.52 -9.15
CA GLU A 43 -5.01 1.61 -9.06
C GLU A 43 -5.45 2.92 -9.70
N VAL A 44 -6.16 2.83 -10.83
CA VAL A 44 -6.46 4.00 -11.67
C VAL A 44 -5.15 4.77 -12.02
N ASP A 45 -4.90 5.89 -11.37
CA ASP A 45 -3.72 6.74 -11.55
C ASP A 45 -2.74 6.66 -10.37
N ASP A 46 -3.15 6.07 -9.25
CA ASP A 46 -2.37 5.97 -8.02
C ASP A 46 -1.42 4.78 -8.10
N LEU A 47 -0.13 5.03 -7.87
CA LEU A 47 0.89 3.98 -7.85
C LEU A 47 1.29 3.64 -6.43
N LEU A 48 1.14 2.37 -6.06
CA LEU A 48 1.55 1.84 -4.77
C LEU A 48 2.72 0.87 -4.96
N ARG A 49 3.72 1.01 -4.09
CA ARG A 49 4.92 0.17 -4.09
C ARG A 49 5.29 -0.22 -2.67
N ILE A 50 5.43 -1.52 -2.47
CA ILE A 50 5.91 -2.14 -1.24
C ILE A 50 7.22 -2.85 -1.57
N GLU A 51 8.26 -2.50 -0.84
CA GLU A 51 9.56 -3.18 -0.88
C GLU A 51 9.91 -3.75 0.48
N LEU A 52 10.44 -4.97 0.49
CA LEU A 52 10.93 -5.65 1.68
C LEU A 52 12.44 -5.87 1.56
N GLN A 53 13.16 -5.44 2.58
CA GLN A 53 14.60 -5.62 2.70
C GLN A 53 14.92 -6.33 4.02
N ASN A 54 15.60 -7.48 3.93
CA ASN A 54 16.13 -8.16 5.11
C ASN A 54 17.21 -7.31 5.79
N THR A 55 17.13 -7.18 7.10
CA THR A 55 18.15 -6.55 7.95
C THR A 55 18.78 -7.59 8.87
N SER A 56 19.84 -7.22 9.60
CA SER A 56 20.49 -8.13 10.55
C SER A 56 19.59 -8.58 11.70
N ASP A 57 18.55 -7.79 12.00
CA ASP A 57 17.65 -7.91 13.14
C ASP A 57 16.18 -8.14 12.74
N GLY A 58 15.87 -8.22 11.44
CA GLY A 58 14.50 -8.41 10.97
C GLY A 58 14.31 -8.06 9.51
N CYS A 59 13.24 -7.29 9.24
CA CYS A 59 12.87 -6.86 7.90
C CYS A 59 12.46 -5.39 7.96
N ARG A 60 12.98 -4.59 7.03
CA ARG A 60 12.51 -3.24 6.75
C ARG A 60 11.51 -3.29 5.61
N MET A 61 10.36 -2.67 5.80
CA MET A 61 9.39 -2.44 4.74
C MET A 61 9.42 -0.97 4.35
N THR A 62 9.56 -0.71 3.05
CA THR A 62 9.38 0.62 2.46
C THR A 62 8.04 0.63 1.74
N PHE A 63 7.18 1.58 2.09
CA PHE A 63 5.89 1.80 1.44
C PHE A 63 5.92 3.17 0.75
N GLU A 64 5.61 3.20 -0.53
CA GLU A 64 5.50 4.40 -1.34
C GLU A 64 4.14 4.44 -2.02
N HIS A 65 3.48 5.59 -1.95
CA HIS A 65 2.25 5.88 -2.67
C HIS A 65 2.44 7.19 -3.43
N THR A 66 2.33 7.12 -4.75
CA THR A 66 2.35 8.27 -5.65
C THR A 66 0.93 8.53 -6.13
N PHE A 67 0.50 9.79 -6.05
CA PHE A 67 -0.82 10.26 -6.46
C PHE A 67 -0.67 11.70 -6.98
N ASP A 68 -1.61 12.12 -7.84
CA ASP A 68 -1.54 13.42 -8.51
C ASP A 68 -2.27 14.54 -7.74
N ASP A 69 -3.28 14.19 -6.94
CA ASP A 69 -4.10 15.18 -6.21
C ASP A 69 -3.58 15.45 -4.80
N TRP A 70 -2.84 16.54 -4.66
CA TRP A 70 -2.31 17.02 -3.39
C TRP A 70 -3.37 17.40 -2.36
N SER A 71 -4.61 17.69 -2.77
CA SER A 71 -5.66 18.07 -1.81
C SER A 71 -6.03 16.95 -0.84
N TRP A 72 -5.79 15.69 -1.25
CA TRP A 72 -6.02 14.50 -0.43
C TRP A 72 -4.77 13.97 0.26
N ALA A 73 -3.59 14.57 0.01
CA ALA A 73 -2.31 14.05 0.49
C ALA A 73 -2.30 13.74 1.99
N SER A 74 -2.76 14.69 2.81
CA SER A 74 -2.78 14.55 4.28
C SER A 74 -3.78 13.49 4.76
N ALA A 75 -4.96 13.41 4.13
CA ALA A 75 -5.97 12.40 4.43
C ALA A 75 -5.49 11.00 4.05
N THR A 76 -4.91 10.86 2.87
CA THR A 76 -4.33 9.62 2.35
C THR A 76 -3.18 9.14 3.22
N ALA A 77 -2.24 10.03 3.58
CA ALA A 77 -1.12 9.68 4.45
C ALA A 77 -1.58 9.26 5.85
N ALA A 78 -2.57 9.96 6.43
CA ALA A 78 -3.17 9.58 7.71
C ALA A 78 -3.86 8.20 7.64
N GLY A 79 -4.54 7.90 6.54
CA GLY A 79 -5.14 6.59 6.28
C GLY A 79 -4.08 5.48 6.24
N TRP A 80 -3.03 5.66 5.43
CA TRP A 80 -1.93 4.70 5.33
C TRP A 80 -1.22 4.48 6.65
N HIS A 81 -0.96 5.54 7.42
CA HIS A 81 -0.33 5.42 8.74
C HIS A 81 -1.10 4.44 9.63
N ARG A 82 -2.42 4.56 9.70
CA ARG A 82 -3.26 3.67 10.51
C ARG A 82 -3.24 2.24 9.98
N CYS A 83 -3.29 2.06 8.66
CA CYS A 83 -3.19 0.73 8.04
C CYS A 83 -1.84 0.06 8.32
N LEU A 84 -0.75 0.84 8.31
CA LEU A 84 0.61 0.37 8.58
C LEU A 84 0.83 0.04 10.06
N ASP A 85 0.22 0.80 10.98
CA ASP A 85 0.19 0.47 12.41
C ASP A 85 -0.50 -0.88 12.66
N ALA A 86 -1.68 -1.08 12.07
CA ALA A 86 -2.42 -2.34 12.17
C ALA A 86 -1.62 -3.51 11.56
N LEU A 87 -0.94 -3.29 10.43
CA LEU A 87 -0.03 -4.28 9.84
C LEU A 87 1.13 -4.62 10.80
N GLY A 88 1.71 -3.61 11.45
CA GLY A 88 2.74 -3.78 12.46
C GLY A 88 2.26 -4.65 13.63
N MET A 89 1.04 -4.43 14.11
CA MET A 89 0.43 -5.26 15.16
C MET A 89 0.28 -6.72 14.69
N MET A 90 -0.28 -6.94 13.50
CA MET A 90 -0.52 -8.28 12.95
C MET A 90 0.78 -9.07 12.74
N VAL A 91 1.83 -8.43 12.21
CA VAL A 91 3.15 -9.06 12.02
C VAL A 91 3.76 -9.48 13.37
N ASN A 92 3.50 -8.70 14.43
CA ASN A 92 3.90 -9.01 15.80
C ASN A 92 2.92 -9.92 16.55
N LYS A 93 1.91 -10.48 15.86
CA LYS A 93 0.87 -11.36 16.44
C LYS A 93 0.04 -10.71 17.54
N LEU A 94 -0.11 -9.39 17.48
CA LEU A 94 -1.01 -8.61 18.32
C LEU A 94 -2.35 -8.44 17.60
N PRO A 95 -3.48 -8.36 18.34
CA PRO A 95 -4.75 -7.97 17.74
C PRO A 95 -4.65 -6.54 17.18
N PRO A 96 -5.21 -6.26 15.98
CA PRO A 96 -5.21 -4.91 15.45
C PRO A 96 -6.15 -4.03 16.27
N GLU A 97 -5.58 -3.00 16.90
CA GLU A 97 -6.32 -1.93 17.54
C GLU A 97 -6.28 -0.69 16.64
N TRP A 98 -7.44 -0.08 16.42
CA TRP A 98 -7.57 1.11 15.60
C TRP A 98 -7.74 2.32 16.52
N PRO A 99 -6.65 3.05 16.82
CA PRO A 99 -6.78 4.26 17.60
C PRO A 99 -7.67 5.28 16.87
N ASP A 100 -8.45 6.02 17.66
CA ASP A 100 -9.21 7.17 17.19
C ASP A 100 -8.29 8.40 17.11
N ASN A 101 -7.29 8.32 16.25
CA ASN A 101 -6.25 9.34 16.05
C ASN A 101 -6.28 9.95 14.64
N GLY A 102 -7.37 9.72 13.89
CA GLY A 102 -7.45 10.09 12.49
C GLY A 102 -7.42 11.61 12.27
N THR A 103 -7.95 12.39 13.23
CA THR A 103 -7.95 13.85 13.14
C THR A 103 -6.55 14.40 13.38
N GLU A 104 -5.90 13.96 14.45
CA GLU A 104 -4.54 14.33 14.83
C GLU A 104 -3.54 13.99 13.72
N LEU A 105 -3.66 12.81 13.12
CA LEU A 105 -2.80 12.40 12.01
C LEU A 105 -2.98 13.29 10.77
N ARG A 106 -4.22 13.68 10.44
CA ARG A 106 -4.47 14.59 9.30
C ARG A 106 -3.84 15.96 9.54
N GLU A 107 -3.94 16.47 10.76
CA GLU A 107 -3.30 17.75 11.13
C GLU A 107 -1.77 17.65 11.06
N PHE A 108 -1.20 16.58 11.62
CA PHE A 108 0.23 16.30 11.55
C PHE A 108 0.75 16.24 10.11
N TYR A 109 0.09 15.49 9.22
CA TYR A 109 0.51 15.38 7.82
C TYR A 109 0.29 16.66 7.02
N ARG A 110 -0.76 17.44 7.32
CA ARG A 110 -0.94 18.76 6.74
C ARG A 110 0.27 19.65 7.06
N GLU A 111 0.66 19.74 8.34
CA GLU A 111 1.81 20.54 8.76
C GLU A 111 3.12 20.03 8.16
N ALA A 112 3.32 18.70 8.12
CA ALA A 112 4.51 18.10 7.54
C ALA A 112 4.66 18.39 6.04
N PHE A 113 3.55 18.40 5.30
CA PHE A 113 3.54 18.68 3.87
C PHE A 113 3.63 20.18 3.56
N ASP A 114 3.07 21.05 4.41
CA ASP A 114 3.17 22.51 4.26
C ASP A 114 4.58 23.05 4.60
N SER A 115 5.39 22.26 5.34
CA SER A 115 6.73 22.65 5.79
C SER A 115 7.85 22.33 4.78
N ASN A 116 7.52 21.84 3.58
CA ASN A 116 8.47 21.35 2.57
C ASN A 116 8.35 22.11 1.25
#